data_AF-A0A7K2VEM7-F1
#
_entry.id   AF-A0A7K2VEM7-F1
#
_cell.length_a   1.000
_cell.length_b   1.000
_cell.length_c   1.000
_cell.angle_alpha   90.00
_cell.angle_beta   90.00
_cell.angle_gamma   90.00
#
_symmetry.space_group_name_H-M   'P 1'
#
loop_
_entity.id
_entity.type
_entity.pdbx_description
1 polymer ?
#
loop_
_entity_poly.entity_id
_entity_poly.type
_entity_poly.pdbx_seq_one_letter_code
_entity_poly.pdbx_strand_id
1 'polypeptide(L)'
;PLWSDAARLGLADPGLREAATACFTAALAALPRLGATPEVSDAVAGYLDRYVLRGRCPADDLLAGARAADPRAHARKDIRS
;
A
#
# COMPACT_ATOMS: atom_id res chain seq x y z
N PRO A 1 -10.78 2.00 19.74
CA PRO A 1 -10.44 3.23 19.00
C PRO A 1 -9.24 3.05 18.06
N LEU A 2 -8.06 2.67 18.57
CA LEU A 2 -6.83 2.56 17.76
C LEU A 2 -6.91 1.58 16.58
N TRP A 3 -7.53 0.42 16.78
CA TRP A 3 -7.70 -0.62 15.75
C TRP A 3 -8.64 -0.20 14.61
N SER A 4 -9.61 0.66 14.91
CA SER A 4 -10.59 1.13 13.92
C SER A 4 -9.98 2.19 13.00
N ASP A 5 -9.15 3.08 13.56
CA ASP A 5 -8.43 4.10 12.78
C ASP A 5 -7.33 3.45 11.93
N ALA A 6 -6.61 2.48 12.49
CA ALA A 6 -5.70 1.60 11.77
C ALA A 6 -6.37 0.91 10.56
N ALA A 7 -7.60 0.41 10.74
CA ALA A 7 -8.34 -0.24 9.66
C ALA A 7 -8.79 0.76 8.57
N ARG A 8 -9.08 2.02 8.92
CA ARG A 8 -9.48 3.05 7.94
C ARG A 8 -8.30 3.68 7.21
N LEU A 9 -7.18 3.90 7.91
CA LEU A 9 -6.00 4.59 7.39
C LEU A 9 -4.99 3.61 6.78
N GLY A 10 -4.91 2.38 7.28
CA GLY A 10 -3.92 1.40 6.84
C GLY A 10 -2.50 1.98 6.93
N LEU A 11 -1.76 1.94 5.83
CA LEU A 11 -0.38 2.46 5.77
C LEU A 11 -0.29 3.99 5.68
N ALA A 12 -1.42 4.70 5.61
CA ALA A 12 -1.43 6.16 5.76
C ALA A 12 -1.18 6.57 7.23
N ASP A 13 -1.42 5.68 8.19
CA ASP A 13 -1.01 5.89 9.58
C ASP A 13 0.52 5.80 9.72
N PRO A 14 1.20 6.82 10.29
CA PRO A 14 2.65 6.85 10.39
C PRO A 14 3.24 5.69 11.21
N GLY A 15 2.58 5.26 12.29
CA GLY A 15 3.07 4.19 13.16
C GLY A 15 2.96 2.83 12.48
N LEU A 16 1.86 2.56 11.77
CA LEU A 16 1.73 1.36 10.95
C LEU A 16 2.70 1.34 9.77
N ARG A 17 2.95 2.50 9.15
CA ARG A 17 3.96 2.61 8.09
C ARG A 17 5.35 2.24 8.61
N GLU A 18 5.76 2.81 9.74
CA GLU A 18 7.06 2.53 10.35
C GLU A 18 7.22 1.04 10.69
N ALA A 19 6.22 0.44 11.35
CA ALA A 19 6.22 -0.98 11.68
C ALA A 19 6.30 -1.85 10.43
N ALA A 20 5.52 -1.54 9.39
CA ALA A 20 5.57 -2.26 8.13
C ALA A 20 6.95 -2.13 7.45
N THR A 21 7.51 -0.92 7.37
CA THR A 21 8.87 -0.72 6.83
C THR A 21 9.89 -1.59 7.56
N ALA A 22 9.89 -1.57 8.89
CA ALA A 22 10.81 -2.39 9.68
C ALA A 22 10.64 -3.90 9.40
N CYS A 23 9.40 -4.39 9.35
CA CYS A 23 9.10 -5.78 9.04
C CYS A 23 9.59 -6.19 7.64
N PHE A 24 9.32 -5.37 6.61
CA PHE A 24 9.74 -5.66 5.23
C PHE A 24 11.27 -5.61 5.09
N THR A 25 11.94 -4.64 5.72
CA THR A 25 13.41 -4.60 5.74
C THR A 25 14.00 -5.83 6.42
N ALA A 26 13.44 -6.26 7.56
CA ALA A 26 13.88 -7.47 8.24
C ALA A 26 13.65 -8.73 7.39
N ALA A 27 12.51 -8.82 6.70
CA ALA A 27 12.20 -9.92 5.79
C ALA A 27 13.21 -9.99 4.64
N LEU A 28 13.48 -8.88 3.95
CA LEU A 28 14.46 -8.82 2.85
C LEU A 28 15.87 -9.25 3.29
N ALA A 29 16.27 -8.90 4.51
CA ALA A 29 17.55 -9.33 5.08
C ALA A 29 17.58 -10.83 5.48
N ALA A 30 16.42 -11.48 5.60
CA ALA A 30 16.30 -12.88 6.00
C ALA A 30 16.09 -13.83 4.81
N LEU A 31 15.35 -13.39 3.76
CA LEU A 31 14.94 -14.20 2.62
C LEU A 31 16.07 -15.00 1.96
N PRO A 32 17.27 -14.43 1.69
CA PRO A 32 18.36 -15.20 1.10
C PRO A 32 18.82 -16.37 1.98
N ARG A 33 18.85 -16.18 3.30
CA ARG A 33 19.25 -17.21 4.28
C ARG A 33 18.18 -18.29 4.44
N LEU A 34 16.92 -17.95 4.15
CA LEU A 34 15.79 -18.87 4.17
C LEU A 34 15.65 -19.67 2.86
N GLY A 35 16.52 -19.44 1.87
CA GLY A 35 16.46 -20.12 0.57
C GLY A 35 15.32 -19.62 -0.32
N ALA A 36 14.78 -18.43 -0.06
CA ALA A 36 13.81 -17.81 -0.97
C ALA A 36 14.46 -17.55 -2.34
N THR A 37 13.69 -17.75 -3.41
CA THR A 37 14.19 -17.47 -4.74
C THR A 37 14.36 -15.95 -4.95
N PRO A 38 15.19 -15.53 -5.91
CA PRO A 38 15.32 -14.11 -6.26
C PRO A 38 13.97 -13.47 -6.57
N GLU A 39 13.08 -14.17 -7.26
CA GLU A 39 11.77 -13.67 -7.66
C GLU A 39 10.89 -13.31 -6.45
N VAL A 40 10.99 -14.08 -5.36
CA VAL A 40 10.28 -13.76 -4.11
C VAL A 40 10.88 -12.53 -3.45
N SER A 41 12.21 -12.41 -3.41
CA SER A 41 12.88 -11.26 -2.84
C SER A 41 12.54 -9.97 -3.63
N ASP A 42 12.53 -10.07 -4.95
CA ASP A 42 12.16 -8.98 -5.85
C ASP A 42 10.69 -8.59 -5.71
N ALA A 43 9.79 -9.57 -5.55
CA ALA A 43 8.38 -9.30 -5.30
C ALA A 43 8.17 -8.56 -3.97
N VAL A 44 8.87 -8.96 -2.91
CA VAL A 44 8.81 -8.31 -1.60
C VAL A 44 9.39 -6.89 -1.66
N ALA A 45 10.52 -6.70 -2.35
CA ALA A 45 11.12 -5.38 -2.56
C ALA A 45 10.19 -4.47 -3.37
N GLY A 46 9.61 -4.99 -4.45
CA GLY A 46 8.63 -4.27 -5.27
C GLY A 46 7.38 -3.86 -4.49
N TYR A 47 6.92 -4.71 -3.56
CA TYR A 47 5.80 -4.37 -2.68
C TYR A 47 6.17 -3.26 -1.68
N LEU A 48 7.34 -3.36 -1.04
CA LEU A 48 7.88 -2.35 -0.13
C LEU A 48 7.93 -0.98 -0.81
N ASP A 49 8.50 -0.91 -2.01
CA ASP A 49 8.64 0.33 -2.76
C ASP A 49 7.30 0.89 -3.23
N ARG A 50 6.46 0.04 -3.84
CA ARG A 50 5.20 0.49 -4.45
C ARG A 50 4.20 1.00 -3.41
N TYR A 51 4.16 0.38 -2.23
CA TYR A 51 3.10 0.60 -1.25
C TYR A 51 3.65 1.16 0.06
N VAL A 52 4.48 0.37 0.76
CA VAL A 52 4.83 0.62 2.17
C VAL A 52 5.60 1.93 2.36
N LEU A 53 6.66 2.16 1.57
CA LEU A 53 7.44 3.41 1.65
C LEU A 53 6.61 4.64 1.28
N ARG A 54 5.58 4.47 0.45
CA ARG A 54 4.67 5.53 0.03
C ARG A 54 3.50 5.75 1.00
N GLY A 55 3.44 4.99 2.10
CA GLY A 55 2.32 5.04 3.05
C GLY A 55 1.00 4.63 2.41
N ARG A 56 1.07 3.72 1.44
CA ARG A 56 -0.06 3.25 0.64
C ARG A 56 -0.25 1.75 0.78
N CYS A 57 -1.42 1.24 0.43
CA CYS A 57 -1.70 -0.19 0.34
C CYS A 57 -2.43 -0.56 -0.96
N PRO A 58 -2.54 -1.85 -1.32
CA PRO A 58 -3.28 -2.30 -2.50
C PRO A 58 -4.74 -1.84 -2.53
N ALA A 59 -5.37 -1.64 -1.37
CA ALA A 59 -6.74 -1.12 -1.31
C ALA A 59 -6.84 0.33 -1.85
N ASP A 60 -5.77 1.11 -1.81
CA ASP A 60 -5.75 2.45 -2.41
C ASP A 60 -5.91 2.40 -3.93
N ASP A 61 -5.34 1.38 -4.59
CA ASP A 61 -5.52 1.19 -6.04
C ASP A 61 -6.96 0.77 -6.37
N LEU A 62 -7.55 -0.10 -5.56
CA LEU A 62 -8.96 -0.49 -5.71
C LEU A 62 -9.89 0.71 -5.50
N LEU A 63 -9.62 1.55 -4.50
CA LEU A 63 -10.36 2.78 -4.24
C LEU A 63 -10.20 3.80 -5.37
N ALA A 64 -8.99 3.93 -5.93
CA ALA A 64 -8.74 4.80 -7.09
C ALA A 64 -9.51 4.32 -8.33
N GLY A 65 -9.50 3.02 -8.61
CA GLY A 65 -10.25 2.41 -9.71
C GLY A 65 -11.77 2.57 -9.54
N ALA A 66 -12.30 2.34 -8.34
CA ALA A 66 -13.72 2.53 -8.04
C ALA A 66 -14.16 3.99 -8.23
N ARG A 67 -13.32 4.96 -7.83
CA ARG A 67 -13.59 6.40 -8.05
C ARG A 67 -13.55 6.77 -9.53
N ALA A 68 -12.63 6.21 -10.29
CA ALA A 68 -12.56 6.44 -11.74
C ALA A 68 -13.77 5.85 -12.48
N ALA A 69 -14.29 4.72 -12.00
CA ALA A 69 -15.46 4.07 -12.56
C ALA A 69 -16.80 4.72 -12.18
N ASP A 70 -16.84 5.62 -11.18
CA ASP A 70 -18.08 6.31 -10.78
C ASP A 70 -18.50 7.36 -11.83
N PRO A 71 -19.63 7.17 -12.54
CA PRO A 71 -20.10 8.11 -13.55
C PRO A 71 -20.46 9.49 -12.97
N ARG A 72 -20.83 9.55 -11.68
CA ARG A 72 -21.18 10.81 -10.99
C ARG A 72 -19.93 11.66 -10.69
N ALA A 73 -18.77 11.03 -10.57
CA ALA A 73 -17.50 11.73 -10.40
C ALA A 73 -17.05 12.42 -11.71
N HIS A 74 -17.32 11.79 -12.86
CA HIS A 74 -17.06 12.38 -14.18
C HIS A 74 -18.01 13.57 -14.47
N ALA A 75 -19.31 13.41 -14.27
CA ALA A 75 -20.29 14.46 -14.54
C ALA A 75 -20.08 15.77 -13.75
N ARG A 76 -19.50 15.71 -12.54
CA ARG A 76 -19.16 16.93 -11.77
C ARG A 76 -17.98 17.71 -12.34
N LYS A 77 -17.11 17.06 -13.12
CA LYS A 77 -15.99 17.72 -13.81
C LYS A 77 -16.47 18.53 -15.02
N ASP A 78 -17.58 18.11 -15.63
CA ASP A 78 -18.12 18.70 -16.86
C ASP A 78 -19.00 19.95 -16.61
N ILE A 79 -19.55 20.11 -15.41
CA ILE A 79 -20.44 21.24 -15.04
C ILE A 79 -19.67 22.54 -14.72
N ARG A 80 -18.34 22.48 -14.60
CA ARG A 80 -17.48 23.62 -14.20
C ARG A 80 -16.59 24.14 -15.35
N SER A 81 -16.90 23.80 -16.61
CA SER A 81 -16.24 24.34 -17.82
C SER A 81 -17.16 25.26 -18.60
#